data_AF-A0A975H0G9-F1
#
_entry.id   AF-A0A975H0G9-F1
#
_cell.length_a   1.000
_cell.length_b   1.000
_cell.length_c   1.000
_cell.angle_alpha   90.00
_cell.angle_beta   90.00
_cell.angle_gamma   90.00
#
_symmetry.space_group_name_H-M   'P 1'
#
loop_
_entity.id
_entity.type
_entity.pdbx_description
1 polymer ?
#
loop_
_entity_poly.entity_id
_entity_poly.type
_entity_poly.pdbx_seq_one_letter_code
_entity_poly.pdbx_strand_id
1 'polypeptide(L)'
;MIINSKVIKSDLEKLGITPNKSRSVRFPDVPDEFLPSFIRGVIDGDGWVQKEGYQMNITTASEHFANSLMAVFKNWRLIPKREKRFTDLNRPYFRVAVNGKEQIKRLATILYANSNELCVPSKRERMLLHFTFKRGINR
;
A
#
# COMPACT_ATOMS: atom_id res chain seq x y z
N MET A 1 13.67 -15.11 1.44
CA MET A 1 12.92 -15.77 0.36
C MET A 1 13.82 -15.83 -0.86
N ILE A 2 14.14 -17.03 -1.35
CA ILE A 2 14.96 -17.24 -2.55
C ILE A 2 14.02 -17.80 -3.62
N ILE A 3 13.90 -17.11 -4.76
CA ILE A 3 13.11 -17.57 -5.90
C ILE A 3 14.08 -18.06 -6.98
N ASN A 4 14.07 -19.37 -7.27
CA ASN A 4 14.98 -20.01 -8.23
C ASN A 4 14.37 -20.24 -9.63
N SER A 5 13.13 -19.81 -9.85
CA SER A 5 12.48 -19.94 -11.17
C SER A 5 12.97 -18.87 -12.14
N LYS A 6 13.58 -19.30 -13.25
CA LYS A 6 14.05 -18.41 -14.33
C LYS A 6 12.90 -17.65 -15.00
N VAL A 7 11.72 -18.27 -15.12
CA VAL A 7 10.53 -17.66 -15.71
C VAL A 7 10.01 -16.53 -14.80
N ILE A 8 9.80 -16.83 -13.51
CA ILE A 8 9.36 -15.82 -12.53
C ILE A 8 10.37 -14.68 -12.44
N LYS A 9 11.68 -15.00 -12.45
CA LYS A 9 12.71 -13.97 -12.47
C LYS A 9 12.58 -13.06 -13.70
N SER A 10 12.45 -13.62 -14.90
CA SER A 10 12.33 -12.82 -16.13
C SER A 10 11.06 -11.97 -16.14
N ASP A 11 9.93 -12.48 -15.65
CA ASP A 11 8.69 -11.73 -15.61
C ASP A 11 8.74 -10.62 -14.55
N LEU A 12 9.34 -10.87 -13.39
CA LEU A 12 9.64 -9.84 -12.38
C LEU A 12 10.57 -8.76 -12.95
N GLU A 13 11.58 -9.13 -13.74
CA GLU A 13 12.48 -8.19 -14.41
C GLU A 13 11.75 -7.29 -15.40
N LYS A 14 10.83 -7.85 -16.22
CA LYS A 14 9.95 -7.08 -17.12
C LYS A 14 9.06 -6.11 -16.36
N LEU A 15 8.58 -6.49 -15.17
CA LEU A 15 7.82 -5.64 -14.25
C LEU A 15 8.69 -4.63 -13.49
N GLY A 16 9.99 -4.58 -13.78
CA GLY A 16 10.92 -3.61 -13.20
C GLY A 16 11.52 -4.03 -11.85
N ILE A 17 11.36 -5.27 -11.42
CA ILE A 17 11.91 -5.84 -10.17
C ILE A 17 13.24 -6.54 -10.48
N THR A 18 14.32 -6.18 -9.79
CA THR A 18 15.70 -6.61 -10.10
C THR A 18 16.55 -6.56 -8.84
N PRO A 19 17.70 -7.23 -8.82
CA PRO A 19 18.59 -7.25 -7.66
C PRO A 19 19.05 -5.84 -7.25
N ASN A 20 19.17 -5.57 -5.93
CA ASN A 20 19.60 -4.28 -5.35
C ASN A 20 18.72 -3.04 -5.66
N LYS A 21 17.46 -3.25 -6.06
CA LYS A 21 16.55 -2.18 -6.52
C LYS A 21 15.79 -1.38 -5.47
N SER A 22 15.96 -1.60 -4.16
CA SER A 22 15.11 -0.94 -3.14
C SER A 22 15.04 0.60 -3.29
N ARG A 23 16.05 1.23 -3.90
CA ARG A 23 16.12 2.67 -4.18
C ARG A 23 15.69 3.10 -5.59
N SER A 24 15.53 2.18 -6.54
CA SER A 24 15.23 2.46 -7.96
C SER A 24 13.99 1.72 -8.50
N VAL A 25 13.21 1.05 -7.63
CA VAL A 25 11.91 0.50 -8.01
C VAL A 25 11.06 1.61 -8.62
N ARG A 26 10.66 1.42 -9.87
CA ARG A 26 9.66 2.25 -10.55
C ARG A 26 8.27 1.71 -10.25
N PHE A 27 7.28 2.58 -10.26
CA PHE A 27 5.90 2.13 -10.23
C PHE A 27 5.62 1.41 -11.56
N PRO A 28 5.18 0.15 -11.55
CA PRO A 28 4.90 -0.57 -12.78
C PRO A 28 3.72 0.05 -13.52
N ASP A 29 3.64 -0.17 -14.82
CA ASP A 29 2.45 0.18 -15.59
C ASP A 29 1.36 -0.85 -15.25
N VAL A 30 0.39 -0.45 -14.43
CA VAL A 30 -0.68 -1.31 -13.92
C VAL A 30 -2.00 -0.79 -14.48
N PRO A 31 -2.75 -1.61 -15.22
CA PRO A 31 -4.08 -1.22 -15.67
C PRO A 31 -4.97 -0.80 -14.51
N ASP A 32 -5.82 0.22 -14.72
CA ASP A 32 -6.63 0.83 -13.65
C ASP A 32 -7.49 -0.17 -12.89
N GLU A 33 -7.98 -1.22 -13.57
CA GLU A 33 -8.76 -2.30 -12.98
C GLU A 33 -7.97 -3.16 -11.97
N PHE A 34 -6.65 -3.27 -12.15
CA PHE A 34 -5.77 -4.04 -11.27
C PHE A 34 -5.05 -3.17 -10.24
N LEU A 35 -5.11 -1.84 -10.37
CA LEU A 35 -4.43 -0.91 -9.48
C LEU A 35 -4.82 -1.08 -8.00
N PRO A 36 -6.11 -1.30 -7.62
CA PRO A 36 -6.48 -1.59 -6.23
C PRO A 36 -5.81 -2.85 -5.69
N SER A 37 -5.75 -3.92 -6.50
CA SER A 37 -5.12 -5.19 -6.13
C SER A 37 -3.60 -5.06 -5.98
N PHE A 38 -2.96 -4.29 -6.87
CA PHE A 38 -1.54 -3.99 -6.78
C PHE A 38 -1.21 -3.23 -5.48
N ILE A 39 -1.93 -2.13 -5.21
CA ILE A 39 -1.71 -1.33 -3.99
C ILE A 39 -2.00 -2.15 -2.73
N ARG A 40 -3.01 -3.03 -2.75
CA ARG A 40 -3.25 -3.97 -1.65
C ARG A 40 -2.04 -4.87 -1.40
N GLY A 41 -1.44 -5.42 -2.46
CA GLY A 41 -0.20 -6.20 -2.37
C GLY A 41 0.98 -5.40 -1.79
N VAL A 42 1.12 -4.13 -2.16
CA VAL A 42 2.13 -3.23 -1.59
C VAL A 42 1.89 -2.99 -0.09
N ILE A 43 0.64 -2.76 0.32
CA ILE A 43 0.29 -2.59 1.73
C ILE A 43 0.56 -3.89 2.50
N ASP A 44 0.27 -5.04 1.90
CA ASP A 44 0.50 -6.34 2.52
C ASP A 44 1.98 -6.68 2.69
N GLY A 45 2.82 -6.29 1.74
CA GLY A 45 4.28 -6.48 1.81
C GLY A 45 5.00 -5.45 2.68
N ASP A 46 4.88 -4.18 2.32
CA ASP A 46 5.70 -3.07 2.86
C ASP A 46 4.89 -2.07 3.71
N GLY A 47 3.60 -2.35 3.88
CA GLY A 47 2.68 -1.51 4.64
C GLY A 47 2.49 -1.95 6.09
N TRP A 48 2.04 -0.99 6.90
CA TRP A 48 1.60 -1.16 8.26
C TRP A 48 0.23 -0.49 8.44
N VAL A 49 -0.69 -1.19 9.08
CA VAL A 49 -2.02 -0.69 9.44
C VAL A 49 -2.13 -0.73 10.96
N GLN A 50 -2.46 0.43 11.55
CA GLN A 50 -2.69 0.57 12.98
C GLN A 50 -3.85 -0.33 13.41
N LYS A 51 -3.72 -0.97 14.58
CA LYS A 51 -4.69 -1.97 15.04
C LYS A 51 -6.00 -1.35 15.52
N GLU A 52 -5.94 -0.34 16.37
CA GLU A 52 -7.13 0.35 16.92
C GLU A 52 -7.30 1.79 16.38
N GLY A 53 -6.61 2.15 15.31
CA GLY A 53 -6.61 3.54 14.83
C GLY A 53 -6.77 3.68 13.32
N TYR A 54 -6.74 4.93 12.88
CA TYR A 54 -7.09 5.29 11.51
C TYR A 54 -5.86 5.64 10.69
N GLN A 55 -4.83 4.81 10.75
CA GLN A 55 -3.56 5.06 10.08
C GLN A 55 -3.08 3.83 9.29
N MET A 56 -2.72 4.10 8.03
CA MET A 56 -2.01 3.19 7.14
C MET A 56 -0.73 3.89 6.70
N ASN A 57 0.40 3.17 6.72
CA ASN A 57 1.68 3.63 6.21
C ASN A 57 2.28 2.62 5.25
N ILE A 58 2.95 3.07 4.19
CA ILE A 58 3.85 2.28 3.34
C ILE A 58 5.26 2.86 3.48
N THR A 59 6.26 2.00 3.70
CA THR A 59 7.67 2.42 3.76
C THR A 59 8.41 1.99 2.50
N THR A 60 9.15 2.90 1.87
CA THR A 60 9.97 2.58 0.69
C THR A 60 11.27 3.38 0.68
N ALA A 61 12.35 2.81 0.13
CA ALA A 61 13.59 3.54 -0.10
C ALA A 61 13.64 4.23 -1.48
N SER A 62 12.62 4.02 -2.33
CA SER A 62 12.48 4.65 -3.65
C SER A 62 11.62 5.92 -3.54
N GLU A 63 12.23 7.08 -3.79
CA GLU A 63 11.50 8.35 -3.83
C GLU A 63 10.46 8.38 -4.96
N HIS A 64 10.82 7.82 -6.12
CA HIS A 64 9.94 7.75 -7.26
C HIS A 64 8.69 6.93 -6.94
N PHE A 65 8.88 5.75 -6.33
CA PHE A 65 7.75 4.92 -5.90
C PHE A 65 6.86 5.63 -4.87
N ALA A 66 7.46 6.34 -3.90
CA ALA A 66 6.71 7.15 -2.94
C ALA A 66 5.87 8.24 -3.63
N ASN A 67 6.42 8.91 -4.66
CA ASN A 67 5.69 9.92 -5.43
C ASN A 67 4.55 9.33 -6.25
N SER A 68 4.74 8.16 -6.85
CA SER A 68 3.68 7.45 -7.56
C SER A 68 2.55 7.02 -6.62
N LEU A 69 2.87 6.52 -5.42
CA LEU A 69 1.87 6.22 -4.39
C LEU A 69 1.05 7.46 -4.00
N MET A 70 1.73 8.60 -3.82
CA MET A 70 1.05 9.88 -3.55
C MET A 70 0.08 10.26 -4.67
N ALA A 71 0.47 10.09 -5.93
CA ALA A 71 -0.37 10.38 -7.09
C ALA A 71 -1.60 9.45 -7.15
N VAL A 72 -1.39 8.13 -7.00
CA VAL A 72 -2.49 7.14 -6.97
C VAL A 72 -3.50 7.47 -5.87
N PHE A 73 -3.02 7.73 -4.64
CA PHE A 73 -3.92 8.08 -3.53
C PHE A 73 -4.68 9.38 -3.76
N LYS A 74 -4.03 10.41 -4.33
CA LYS A 74 -4.71 11.66 -4.69
C LYS A 74 -5.77 11.45 -5.78
N ASN A 75 -5.50 10.62 -6.78
CA ASN A 75 -6.47 10.27 -7.83
C ASN A 75 -7.70 9.55 -7.25
N TRP A 76 -7.50 8.73 -6.23
CA TRP A 76 -8.59 8.14 -5.44
C TRP A 76 -9.26 9.12 -4.47
N ARG A 77 -8.96 10.41 -4.59
CA ARG A 77 -9.48 11.51 -3.78
C ARG A 77 -9.23 11.26 -2.28
N LEU A 78 -8.06 10.73 -1.94
CA LEU A 78 -7.54 10.63 -0.58
C LEU A 78 -6.57 11.79 -0.31
N ILE A 79 -6.25 12.02 0.96
CA ILE A 79 -5.31 13.04 1.42
C ILE A 79 -4.08 12.35 2.01
N PRO A 80 -3.14 11.87 1.16
CA PRO A 80 -1.95 11.19 1.65
C PRO A 80 -0.91 12.19 2.18
N LYS A 81 -0.08 11.75 3.11
CA LYS A 81 1.10 12.48 3.61
C LYS A 81 2.36 11.71 3.24
N ARG A 82 3.43 12.44 2.90
CA ARG A 82 4.76 11.85 2.66
C ARG A 82 5.76 12.42 3.64
N GLU A 83 6.56 11.56 4.25
CA GLU A 83 7.66 11.94 5.12
C GLU A 83 8.96 11.35 4.58
N LYS A 84 10.00 12.19 4.49
CA LYS A 84 11.38 11.73 4.27
C LYS A 84 12.06 11.54 5.62
N ARG A 85 12.76 10.43 5.76
CA ARG A 85 13.48 10.01 6.96
C ARG A 85 14.84 9.47 6.56
N PHE A 86 15.73 9.28 7.53
CA PHE A 86 17.06 8.75 7.33
C PHE A 86 17.30 7.58 8.29
N THR A 87 18.00 6.56 7.82
CA THR A 87 18.55 5.50 8.68
C THR A 87 19.75 6.05 9.46
N ASP A 88 20.23 5.30 10.45
CA ASP A 88 21.46 5.64 11.19
C ASP A 88 22.69 5.78 10.27
N LEU A 89 22.72 5.03 9.16
CA LEU A 89 23.73 5.13 8.09
C LEU A 89 23.49 6.30 7.11
N ASN A 90 22.67 7.29 7.48
CA ASN A 90 22.29 8.45 6.67
C ASN A 90 21.70 8.12 5.27
N ARG A 91 21.01 6.98 5.14
CA ARG A 91 20.34 6.58 3.90
C ARG A 91 18.88 7.06 3.94
N PRO A 92 18.39 7.78 2.91
CA PRO A 92 17.02 8.26 2.91
C PRO A 92 16.03 7.10 2.69
N TYR A 93 14.90 7.18 3.38
CA TYR A 93 13.71 6.40 3.10
C TYR A 93 12.47 7.27 3.25
N PHE A 94 11.35 6.80 2.72
CA PHE A 94 10.11 7.55 2.62
C PHE A 94 8.98 6.75 3.26
N ARG A 95 8.10 7.46 3.97
CA ARG A 95 6.82 6.93 4.44
C ARG A 95 5.69 7.65 3.76
N VAL A 96 4.78 6.89 3.16
CA VAL A 96 3.53 7.40 2.59
C VAL A 96 2.38 6.95 3.49
N ALA A 97 1.65 7.91 4.05
CA ALA A 97 0.63 7.69 5.05
C ALA A 97 -0.75 8.11 4.54
N VAL A 98 -1.79 7.34 4.87
CA VAL A 98 -3.18 7.78 4.79
C VAL A 98 -3.75 7.69 6.20
N ASN A 99 -4.28 8.82 6.70
CA ASN A 99 -4.72 8.95 8.07
C ASN A 99 -6.16 9.48 8.13
N GLY A 100 -6.86 9.14 9.21
CA GLY A 100 -8.20 9.63 9.51
C GLY A 100 -9.30 8.67 9.09
N LYS A 101 -10.38 8.63 9.87
CA LYS A 101 -11.45 7.64 9.76
C LYS A 101 -12.05 7.54 8.37
N GLU A 102 -12.46 8.67 7.80
CA GLU A 102 -13.11 8.69 6.49
C GLU A 102 -12.13 8.34 5.35
N GLN A 103 -10.86 8.70 5.51
CA GLN A 103 -9.82 8.38 4.53
C GLN A 103 -9.51 6.88 4.52
N ILE A 104 -9.36 6.26 5.70
CA ILE A 104 -9.13 4.81 5.82
C ILE A 104 -10.33 4.01 5.33
N LYS A 105 -11.55 4.40 5.69
CA LYS A 105 -12.76 3.77 5.15
C LYS A 105 -12.79 3.83 3.63
N ARG A 106 -12.57 5.02 3.04
CA ARG A 106 -12.55 5.16 1.58
C ARG A 106 -11.50 4.27 0.93
N LEU A 107 -10.27 4.29 1.47
CA LEU A 107 -9.18 3.46 0.97
C LEU A 107 -9.55 1.97 1.05
N ALA A 108 -10.08 1.51 2.19
CA ALA A 108 -10.52 0.13 2.36
C ALA A 108 -11.64 -0.28 1.39
N THR A 109 -12.63 0.59 1.15
CA THR A 109 -13.69 0.33 0.16
C THR A 109 -13.10 0.09 -1.23
N ILE A 110 -12.10 0.88 -1.64
CA ILE A 110 -11.45 0.72 -2.95
C ILE A 110 -10.65 -0.59 -3.00
N LEU A 111 -9.85 -0.89 -1.98
CA LEU A 111 -8.95 -2.05 -1.97
C LEU A 111 -9.68 -3.40 -1.88
N TYR A 112 -10.86 -3.41 -1.24
CA TYR A 112 -11.59 -4.63 -0.90
C TYR A 112 -12.96 -4.75 -1.58
N ALA A 113 -13.33 -3.83 -2.48
CA ALA A 113 -14.62 -3.85 -3.18
C ALA A 113 -14.91 -5.18 -3.88
N ASN A 114 -13.88 -5.79 -4.49
CA ASN A 114 -13.95 -7.03 -5.27
C ASN A 114 -12.90 -8.07 -4.82
N SER A 115 -12.53 -8.11 -3.52
CA SER A 115 -11.43 -8.97 -3.07
C SER A 115 -11.88 -10.42 -2.83
N ASN A 116 -11.53 -11.32 -3.75
CA ASN A 116 -11.76 -12.77 -3.64
C ASN A 116 -10.66 -13.47 -2.82
N GLU A 117 -10.37 -12.99 -1.60
CA GLU A 117 -9.51 -13.63 -0.59
C GLU A 117 -7.97 -13.43 -0.66
N LEU A 118 -7.39 -12.91 -1.75
CA LEU A 118 -5.94 -12.67 -1.85
C LEU A 118 -5.47 -11.40 -1.11
N CYS A 119 -5.38 -11.47 0.22
CA CYS A 119 -4.84 -10.42 1.09
C CYS A 119 -4.41 -10.96 2.46
N VAL A 120 -3.62 -10.19 3.21
CA VAL A 120 -3.28 -10.53 4.61
C VAL A 120 -4.50 -10.29 5.53
N PRO A 121 -5.07 -11.33 6.17
CA PRO A 121 -6.34 -11.22 6.89
C PRO A 121 -6.32 -10.17 8.01
N SER A 122 -5.23 -10.10 8.78
CA SER A 122 -5.10 -9.15 9.90
C SER A 122 -5.05 -7.69 9.44
N LYS A 123 -4.46 -7.40 8.27
CA LYS A 123 -4.44 -6.04 7.71
C LYS A 123 -5.80 -5.67 7.15
N ARG A 124 -6.47 -6.62 6.48
CA ARG A 124 -7.85 -6.45 6.02
C ARG A 124 -8.79 -6.17 7.19
N GLU A 125 -8.72 -6.96 8.26
CA GLU A 125 -9.57 -6.79 9.45
C GLU A 125 -9.39 -5.40 10.06
N ARG A 126 -8.14 -4.93 10.25
CA ARG A 126 -7.86 -3.58 10.78
C ARG A 126 -8.38 -2.46 9.87
N MET A 127 -8.21 -2.61 8.56
CA MET A 127 -8.73 -1.64 7.58
C MET A 127 -10.26 -1.60 7.58
N LEU A 128 -10.91 -2.73 7.87
CA LEU A 128 -12.38 -2.87 7.87
C LEU A 128 -13.02 -2.69 9.26
N LEU A 129 -12.23 -2.65 10.34
CA LEU A 129 -12.69 -2.62 11.73
C LEU A 129 -13.73 -1.52 12.00
N HIS A 130 -13.64 -0.40 11.28
CA HIS A 130 -14.49 0.76 11.48
C HIS A 130 -15.66 0.87 10.49
N PHE A 131 -15.89 -0.14 9.66
CA PHE A 131 -17.10 -0.24 8.82
C PHE A 131 -18.33 -0.65 9.63
N THR A 132 -18.13 -1.43 10.69
CA THR A 132 -19.19 -1.99 11.54
C THR A 132 -19.77 -1.00 12.55
N PHE A 133 -19.22 0.22 12.70
CA PHE A 133 -19.78 1.26 13.58
C PHE A 133 -20.95 2.05 12.94
N LYS A 134 -21.85 1.32 12.28
CA LYS A 134 -23.21 1.75 11.91
C LYS A 134 -24.21 0.65 12.30
N ARG A 135 -24.28 0.31 13.58
CA ARG A 135 -25.50 -0.24 14.20
C ARG A 135 -25.63 0.37 15.59
N GLY A 136 -26.43 1.42 15.65
CA GLY A 136 -26.66 2.22 16.84
C GLY A 136 -27.45 3.47 16.50
N ILE A 137 -28.58 3.29 15.80
CA ILE A 137 -29.66 4.27 15.73
C ILE A 137 -30.92 3.56 16.25
N ASN A 138 -31.58 4.23 17.18
CA ASN A 138 -32.93 4.04 17.74
C ASN A 138 -33.12 2.94 18.79
N ARG A 139 -33.14 3.34 20.07
CA ARG A 139 -34.39 3.62 20.79
C ARG A 139 -34.19 4.79 21.75
#